data_AF-A0A914FP95-F1
#
_entry.id   AF-A0A914FP95-F1
#
_cell.length_a   1.000
_cell.length_b   1.000
_cell.length_c   1.000
_cell.angle_alpha   90.00
_cell.angle_beta   90.00
_cell.angle_gamma   90.00
#
_symmetry.space_group_name_H-M   'P 1'
#
loop_
_entity.id
_entity.type
_entity.pdbx_description
1 polymer ?
#
loop_
_entity_poly.entity_id
_entity_poly.type
_entity_poly.pdbx_seq_one_letter_code
_entity_poly.pdbx_strand_id
1 'polypeptide(L)'
;MSDSEDSPLQALKAAHSKEKKELQDSPLQALKATHSKEKKELQAKITALKKSEKKAADNKRKEEAEAEDEAAAATSRATHESEAIKEALEKRNLKLYDIAPDGDCLYNAIAHQLSNHSNKILNGANIRVQAAEYMKKNPDDFSPFLTDANGEMLNEKQYKEYVKKVEAPSSQGGVWGGDAEIRGCCSFNHRIEIIQPNGQLIVFGEDLKSKNPIVLTYHRHAYALGEHYNSTVSS
;
A
#
# COMPACT_ATOMS: atom_id res chain seq x y z
N MET A 1 -101.55 16.29 -11.14
CA MET A 1 -100.99 17.57 -11.63
C MET A 1 -100.94 18.46 -10.41
N SER A 2 -99.83 18.48 -9.66
CA SER A 2 -98.69 19.44 -9.78
C SER A 2 -99.19 20.89 -9.64
N ASP A 3 -98.69 21.75 -8.75
CA ASP A 3 -97.31 22.11 -8.41
C ASP A 3 -97.26 22.75 -7.00
N SER A 4 -96.30 22.46 -6.11
CA SER A 4 -94.88 22.90 -6.07
C SER A 4 -94.70 24.37 -5.64
N GLU A 5 -94.83 24.67 -4.34
CA GLU A 5 -94.30 25.92 -3.77
C GLU A 5 -92.81 25.72 -3.39
N ASP A 6 -91.94 26.28 -4.23
CA ASP A 6 -90.48 26.27 -4.10
C ASP A 6 -90.04 27.41 -3.15
N SER A 7 -89.33 27.08 -2.07
CA SER A 7 -89.03 28.01 -0.97
C SER A 7 -87.75 28.83 -1.22
N PRO A 8 -87.69 30.13 -0.88
CA PRO A 8 -86.49 30.99 -1.01
C PRO A 8 -85.21 30.43 -0.34
N LEU A 9 -85.37 29.54 0.63
CA LEU A 9 -84.29 28.85 1.35
C LEU A 9 -83.54 27.82 0.48
N GLN A 10 -84.20 27.20 -0.51
CA GLN A 10 -83.53 26.29 -1.46
C GLN A 10 -82.67 27.07 -2.46
N ALA A 11 -83.15 28.22 -2.94
CA ALA A 11 -82.39 29.11 -3.81
C ALA A 11 -81.14 29.68 -3.11
N LEU A 12 -81.26 30.09 -1.84
CA LEU A 12 -80.11 30.59 -1.06
C LEU A 12 -79.07 29.50 -0.79
N LYS A 13 -79.51 28.26 -0.48
CA LYS A 13 -78.61 27.10 -0.32
C LYS A 13 -77.93 26.73 -1.64
N ALA A 14 -78.64 26.80 -2.76
CA ALA A 14 -78.08 26.53 -4.08
C ALA A 14 -77.06 27.61 -4.49
N ALA A 15 -77.34 28.89 -4.26
CA ALA A 15 -76.41 29.99 -4.51
C ALA A 15 -75.15 29.89 -3.64
N HIS A 16 -75.31 29.63 -2.33
CA HIS A 16 -74.17 29.45 -1.42
C HIS A 16 -73.39 28.16 -1.73
N SER A 17 -74.05 27.11 -2.24
CA SER A 17 -73.36 25.89 -2.71
C SER A 17 -72.63 26.12 -4.03
N LYS A 18 -73.13 27.01 -4.90
CA LYS A 18 -72.53 27.35 -6.19
C LYS A 18 -71.33 28.28 -6.01
N GLU A 19 -71.46 29.30 -5.16
CA GLU A 19 -70.36 30.20 -4.78
C GLU A 19 -69.24 29.46 -4.05
N LYS A 20 -69.58 28.51 -3.17
CA LYS A 20 -68.59 27.63 -2.53
C LYS A 20 -67.87 26.70 -3.52
N LYS A 21 -68.53 26.34 -4.63
CA LYS A 21 -67.97 25.51 -5.72
C LYS A 21 -67.10 26.33 -6.67
N GLU A 22 -67.52 27.55 -7.01
CA GLU A 22 -66.72 28.51 -7.81
C GLU A 22 -65.48 29.00 -7.04
N LEU A 23 -65.58 29.17 -5.71
CA LEU A 23 -64.42 29.48 -4.88
C LEU A 23 -63.44 28.28 -4.84
N GLN A 24 -63.95 27.04 -4.91
CA GLN A 24 -63.17 25.79 -5.01
C GLN A 24 -62.46 25.64 -6.36
N ASP A 25 -63.08 26.05 -7.46
CA ASP A 25 -62.52 25.98 -8.82
C ASP A 25 -61.74 27.24 -9.23
N SER A 26 -61.46 28.16 -8.29
CA SER A 26 -60.73 29.40 -8.60
C SER A 26 -59.24 29.15 -8.93
N PRO A 27 -58.64 29.91 -9.87
CA PRO A 27 -57.21 29.86 -10.18
C PRO A 27 -56.29 29.99 -8.96
N LEU A 28 -56.77 30.68 -7.92
CA LEU A 28 -56.04 30.90 -6.66
C LEU A 28 -55.93 29.62 -5.81
N GLN A 29 -56.91 28.71 -5.87
CA GLN A 29 -56.83 27.40 -5.18
C GLN A 29 -55.89 26.44 -5.90
N ALA A 30 -55.91 26.42 -7.24
CA ALA A 30 -54.97 25.62 -8.04
C ALA A 30 -53.52 26.06 -7.79
N LEU A 31 -53.25 27.37 -7.74
CA LEU A 31 -51.92 27.93 -7.44
C LEU A 31 -51.45 27.62 -6.01
N LYS A 32 -52.36 27.61 -5.03
CA LYS A 32 -52.03 27.17 -3.66
C LYS A 32 -51.68 25.68 -3.60
N ALA A 33 -52.36 24.85 -4.39
CA ALA A 33 -52.08 23.41 -4.46
C ALA A 33 -50.74 23.10 -5.13
N THR A 34 -50.36 23.82 -6.20
CA THR A 34 -49.04 23.67 -6.84
C THR A 34 -47.92 24.11 -5.89
N HIS A 35 -48.04 25.29 -5.27
CA HIS A 35 -47.05 25.75 -4.29
C HIS A 35 -46.94 24.82 -3.08
N SER A 36 -48.04 24.20 -2.62
CA SER A 36 -47.97 23.20 -1.55
C SER A 36 -47.22 21.93 -1.97
N LYS A 37 -47.29 21.52 -3.25
CA LYS A 37 -46.54 20.38 -3.78
C LYS A 37 -45.05 20.72 -3.92
N GLU A 38 -44.73 21.87 -4.52
CA GLU A 38 -43.35 22.36 -4.65
C GLU A 38 -42.66 22.50 -3.30
N LYS A 39 -43.36 23.05 -2.29
CA LYS A 39 -42.84 23.18 -0.92
C LYS A 39 -42.52 21.82 -0.30
N LYS A 40 -43.38 20.81 -0.49
CA LYS A 40 -43.11 19.44 -0.01
C LYS A 40 -41.91 18.82 -0.72
N GLU A 41 -41.78 19.04 -2.03
CA GLU A 41 -40.67 18.51 -2.82
C GLU A 41 -39.33 19.16 -2.45
N LEU A 42 -39.30 20.49 -2.28
CA LEU A 42 -38.14 21.23 -1.75
C LEU A 42 -37.74 20.74 -0.36
N GLN A 43 -38.72 20.51 0.53
CA GLN A 43 -38.45 20.02 1.87
C GLN A 43 -37.90 18.58 1.87
N ALA A 44 -38.38 17.72 0.95
CA ALA A 44 -37.83 16.39 0.74
C ALA A 44 -36.39 16.43 0.20
N LYS A 45 -36.09 17.31 -0.78
CA LYS A 45 -34.74 17.51 -1.32
C LYS A 45 -33.77 18.02 -0.26
N ILE A 46 -34.17 19.02 0.54
CA ILE A 46 -33.35 19.54 1.66
C ILE A 46 -33.07 18.44 2.69
N THR A 47 -34.06 17.59 3.01
CA THR A 47 -33.88 16.49 3.96
C THR A 47 -32.95 15.41 3.40
N ALA A 48 -33.06 15.09 2.12
CA ALA A 48 -32.17 14.16 1.43
C ALA A 48 -30.71 14.67 1.41
N LEU A 49 -30.50 15.95 1.09
CA LEU A 49 -29.18 16.59 1.10
C LEU A 49 -28.56 16.57 2.50
N LYS A 50 -29.31 16.96 3.54
CA LYS A 50 -28.84 16.88 4.93
C LYS A 50 -28.47 15.45 5.35
N LYS A 51 -29.24 14.45 4.89
CA LYS A 51 -28.96 13.04 5.17
C LYS A 51 -27.70 12.56 4.42
N SER A 52 -27.50 12.96 3.17
CA SER A 52 -26.28 12.62 2.42
C SER A 52 -25.05 13.29 2.99
N GLU A 53 -25.14 14.57 3.38
CA GLU A 53 -24.05 15.30 4.04
C GLU A 53 -23.66 14.64 5.36
N LYS A 54 -24.65 14.27 6.19
CA LYS A 54 -24.39 13.54 7.43
C LYS A 54 -23.72 12.19 7.16
N LYS A 55 -24.21 11.41 6.18
CA LYS A 55 -23.60 10.12 5.82
C LYS A 55 -22.18 10.29 5.29
N ALA A 56 -21.92 11.32 4.48
CA ALA A 56 -20.58 11.63 3.98
C ALA A 56 -19.64 12.04 5.11
N ALA A 57 -20.10 12.84 6.07
CA ALA A 57 -19.33 13.21 7.25
C ALA A 57 -19.04 12.00 8.16
N ASP A 58 -20.03 11.13 8.37
CA ASP A 58 -19.87 9.90 9.16
C ASP A 58 -18.92 8.91 8.47
N ASN A 59 -18.99 8.76 7.15
CA ASN A 59 -18.05 7.94 6.38
C ASN A 59 -16.62 8.52 6.44
N LYS A 60 -16.47 9.83 6.21
CA LYS A 60 -15.16 10.49 6.29
C LYS A 60 -14.53 10.33 7.67
N ARG A 61 -15.31 10.47 8.75
CA ARG A 61 -14.83 10.23 10.12
C ARG A 61 -14.37 8.80 10.36
N LYS A 62 -15.06 7.82 9.76
CA LYS A 62 -14.66 6.41 9.85
C LYS A 62 -13.37 6.15 9.08
N GLU A 63 -13.27 6.67 7.85
CA GLU A 63 -12.05 6.56 7.03
C GLU A 63 -10.86 7.23 7.72
N GLU A 64 -11.06 8.40 8.34
CA GLU A 64 -10.03 9.08 9.13
C GLU A 64 -9.61 8.25 10.36
N ALA A 65 -10.56 7.70 11.11
CA ALA A 65 -10.25 6.84 12.26
C ALA A 65 -9.53 5.54 11.85
N GLU A 66 -9.97 4.88 10.77
CA GLU A 66 -9.32 3.68 10.22
C GLU A 66 -7.90 3.99 9.73
N ALA A 67 -7.68 5.17 9.11
CA ALA A 67 -6.36 5.61 8.69
C ALA A 67 -5.44 5.93 9.88
N GLU A 68 -5.97 6.54 10.94
CA GLU A 68 -5.24 6.78 12.19
C GLU A 68 -4.83 5.47 12.88
N ASP A 69 -5.76 4.51 12.98
CA ASP A 69 -5.52 3.19 13.56
C ASP A 69 -4.44 2.42 12.76
N GLU A 70 -4.51 2.44 11.42
CA GLU A 70 -3.50 1.79 10.57
C GLU A 70 -2.14 2.48 10.68
N ALA A 71 -2.08 3.81 10.76
CA ALA A 71 -0.84 4.55 10.97
C ALA A 71 -0.20 4.23 12.34
N ALA A 72 -1.01 4.12 13.38
CA ALA A 72 -0.55 3.71 14.70
C ALA A 72 -0.02 2.27 14.70
N ALA A 73 -0.72 1.35 14.03
CA ALA A 73 -0.29 -0.04 13.85
C ALA A 73 1.02 -0.13 13.06
N ALA A 74 1.16 0.62 11.96
CA ALA A 74 2.38 0.67 11.17
C ALA A 74 3.59 1.19 11.97
N THR A 75 3.39 2.26 12.74
CA THR A 75 4.41 2.82 13.63
C THR A 75 4.85 1.80 14.69
N SER A 76 3.89 1.09 15.29
CA SER A 76 4.16 0.01 16.24
C SER A 76 4.99 -1.09 15.60
N ARG A 77 4.63 -1.58 14.39
CA ARG A 77 5.40 -2.61 13.68
C ARG A 77 6.85 -2.19 13.41
N ALA A 78 7.06 -0.97 12.92
CA ALA A 78 8.40 -0.43 12.64
C ALA A 78 9.26 -0.30 13.92
N THR A 79 8.63 0.07 15.04
CA THR A 79 9.31 0.20 16.34
C THR A 79 9.78 -1.16 16.85
N HIS A 80 8.89 -2.16 16.87
CA HIS A 80 9.26 -3.52 17.30
C HIS A 80 10.36 -4.13 16.43
N GLU A 81 10.32 -3.90 15.12
CA GLU A 81 11.36 -4.31 14.18
C GLU A 81 12.71 -3.67 14.51
N SER A 82 12.72 -2.35 14.70
CA SER A 82 13.93 -1.60 15.03
C SER A 82 14.55 -2.04 16.36
N GLU A 83 13.72 -2.32 17.37
CA GLU A 83 14.14 -2.82 18.67
C GLU A 83 14.75 -4.23 18.57
N ALA A 84 14.10 -5.15 17.88
CA ALA A 84 14.59 -6.52 17.72
C ALA A 84 15.91 -6.59 16.94
N ILE A 85 16.02 -5.80 15.86
CA ILE A 85 17.27 -5.69 15.08
C ILE A 85 18.37 -5.07 15.95
N LYS A 86 18.07 -4.01 16.70
CA LYS A 86 19.03 -3.36 17.59
C LYS A 86 19.56 -4.34 18.65
N GLU A 87 18.68 -5.10 19.29
CA GLU A 87 19.08 -6.11 20.27
C GLU A 87 19.99 -7.19 19.64
N ALA A 88 19.65 -7.65 18.44
CA ALA A 88 20.47 -8.63 17.71
C ALA A 88 21.85 -8.08 17.31
N LEU A 89 21.95 -6.80 16.95
CA LEU A 89 23.21 -6.12 16.66
C LEU A 89 24.08 -5.94 17.92
N GLU A 90 23.48 -5.50 19.03
CA GLU A 90 24.19 -5.28 20.31
C GLU A 90 24.82 -6.57 20.83
N LYS A 91 24.10 -7.70 20.78
CA LYS A 91 24.64 -9.04 21.14
C LYS A 91 25.87 -9.44 20.35
N ARG A 92 26.08 -8.83 19.18
CA ARG A 92 27.17 -9.13 18.25
C ARG A 92 28.26 -8.04 18.22
N ASN A 93 28.15 -7.01 19.07
CA ASN A 93 29.01 -5.83 19.03
C ASN A 93 29.02 -5.14 17.66
N LEU A 94 27.86 -5.07 17.01
CA LEU A 94 27.66 -4.40 15.73
C LEU A 94 26.76 -3.17 15.89
N LYS A 95 26.91 -2.23 14.96
CA LYS A 95 26.03 -1.07 14.77
C LYS A 95 25.45 -1.09 13.37
N LEU A 96 24.26 -0.50 13.24
CA LEU A 96 23.63 -0.27 11.95
C LEU A 96 24.45 0.74 11.15
N TYR A 97 24.62 0.49 9.86
CA TYR A 97 25.13 1.46 8.90
C TYR A 97 24.08 1.68 7.82
N ASP A 98 23.54 2.91 7.78
CA ASP A 98 22.46 3.28 6.87
C ASP A 98 22.94 3.28 5.42
N ILE A 99 22.23 2.54 4.59
CA ILE A 99 22.38 2.53 3.13
C ILE A 99 21.23 3.35 2.54
N ALA A 100 21.52 4.06 1.45
CA ALA A 100 20.51 4.85 0.76
C ALA A 100 19.30 3.95 0.39
N PRO A 101 18.05 4.38 0.68
CA PRO A 101 16.85 3.62 0.36
C PRO A 101 16.51 3.76 -1.13
N ASP A 102 17.38 3.21 -1.97
CA ASP A 102 17.18 3.05 -3.41
C ASP A 102 16.91 1.58 -3.76
N GLY A 103 16.53 1.30 -5.01
CA GLY A 103 16.32 -0.07 -5.49
C GLY A 103 17.60 -0.91 -5.59
N ASP A 104 18.75 -0.38 -5.16
CA ASP A 104 20.07 -1.00 -5.17
C ASP A 104 20.60 -1.30 -3.75
N CYS A 105 19.79 -1.07 -2.71
CA CYS A 105 20.18 -1.15 -1.30
C CYS A 105 20.90 -2.45 -0.92
N LEU A 106 20.43 -3.63 -1.34
CA LEU A 106 21.10 -4.91 -1.09
C LEU A 106 22.55 -4.89 -1.58
N TYR A 107 22.74 -4.53 -2.85
CA TYR A 107 24.03 -4.54 -3.51
C TYR A 107 24.97 -3.51 -2.89
N ASN A 108 24.44 -2.33 -2.55
CA ASN A 108 25.18 -1.28 -1.87
C ASN A 108 25.60 -1.70 -0.45
N ALA A 109 24.74 -2.40 0.30
CA ALA A 109 25.03 -2.89 1.63
C ALA A 109 26.14 -3.96 1.63
N ILE A 110 26.10 -4.88 0.65
CA ILE A 110 27.15 -5.90 0.42
C ILE A 110 28.46 -5.24 -0.01
N ALA A 111 28.40 -4.27 -0.93
CA ALA A 111 29.58 -3.54 -1.38
C ALA A 111 30.30 -2.85 -0.23
N HIS A 112 29.55 -2.21 0.68
CA HIS A 112 30.08 -1.58 1.87
C HIS A 112 30.79 -2.59 2.79
N GLN A 113 30.18 -3.74 3.10
CA GLN A 113 30.80 -4.80 3.90
C GLN A 113 32.11 -5.32 3.28
N LEU A 114 32.06 -5.67 2.00
CA LEU A 114 33.22 -6.22 1.30
C LEU A 114 34.35 -5.19 1.17
N SER A 115 34.02 -3.91 1.03
CA SER A 115 35.03 -2.85 0.99
C SER A 115 35.79 -2.76 2.31
N ASN A 116 35.08 -2.87 3.43
CA ASN A 116 35.68 -2.89 4.76
C ASN A 116 36.54 -4.14 5.02
N HIS A 117 36.22 -5.27 4.37
CA HIS A 117 37.00 -6.50 4.51
C HIS A 117 38.26 -6.56 3.65
N SER A 118 38.28 -5.89 2.49
CA SER A 118 39.27 -6.18 1.43
C SER A 118 40.20 -5.02 1.06
N ASN A 119 40.15 -3.87 1.76
CA ASN A 119 40.87 -2.63 1.41
C ASN A 119 40.67 -2.18 -0.05
N LYS A 120 39.64 -2.69 -0.72
CA LYS A 120 39.25 -2.33 -2.08
C LYS A 120 37.92 -1.61 -2.00
N ILE A 121 37.79 -0.52 -2.74
CA ILE A 121 36.50 0.19 -2.81
C ILE A 121 35.64 -0.52 -3.85
N LEU A 122 34.57 -1.18 -3.40
CA LEU A 122 33.55 -1.79 -4.23
C LEU A 122 32.28 -0.93 -4.18
N ASN A 123 31.49 -0.98 -5.24
CA ASN A 123 30.17 -0.36 -5.29
C ASN A 123 29.09 -1.39 -5.70
N GLY A 124 27.82 -1.02 -5.53
CA GLY A 124 26.70 -1.90 -5.86
C GLY A 124 26.73 -2.42 -7.30
N ALA A 125 27.22 -1.64 -8.27
CA ALA A 125 27.35 -2.09 -9.65
C ALA A 125 28.35 -3.24 -9.80
N ASN A 126 29.48 -3.21 -9.06
CA ASN A 126 30.41 -4.34 -9.04
C ASN A 126 29.77 -5.61 -8.48
N ILE A 127 28.95 -5.47 -7.42
CA ILE A 127 28.25 -6.60 -6.81
C ILE A 127 27.22 -7.19 -7.77
N ARG A 128 26.43 -6.35 -8.44
CA ARG A 128 25.45 -6.76 -9.46
C ARG A 128 26.07 -7.59 -10.58
N VAL A 129 27.18 -7.10 -11.15
CA VAL A 129 27.89 -7.81 -12.23
C VAL A 129 28.36 -9.18 -11.78
N GLN A 130 29.00 -9.29 -10.61
CA GLN A 130 29.49 -10.59 -10.13
C GLN A 130 28.36 -11.55 -9.75
N ALA A 131 27.29 -11.05 -9.14
CA ALA A 131 26.11 -11.85 -8.84
C ALA A 131 25.48 -12.40 -10.14
N ALA A 132 25.29 -11.54 -11.14
CA ALA A 132 24.74 -11.95 -12.44
C ALA A 132 25.66 -12.95 -13.17
N GLU A 133 26.98 -12.74 -13.15
CA GLU A 133 27.93 -13.69 -13.72
C GLU A 133 27.87 -15.06 -13.04
N TYR A 134 27.71 -15.10 -11.72
CA TYR A 134 27.58 -16.34 -10.97
C TYR A 134 26.26 -17.06 -11.27
N MET A 135 25.14 -16.33 -11.30
CA MET A 135 23.84 -16.88 -11.69
C MET A 135 23.86 -17.43 -13.11
N LYS A 136 24.57 -16.76 -14.04
CA LYS A 136 24.73 -17.23 -15.41
C LYS A 136 25.50 -18.55 -15.51
N LYS A 137 26.49 -18.76 -14.64
CA LYS A 137 27.33 -19.97 -14.62
C LYS A 137 26.67 -21.16 -13.94
N ASN A 138 25.72 -20.92 -13.03
CA ASN A 138 25.09 -21.96 -12.21
C ASN A 138 23.56 -21.91 -12.29
N PRO A 139 22.93 -21.99 -13.48
CA PRO A 139 21.49 -21.77 -13.63
C PRO A 139 20.62 -22.73 -12.82
N ASP A 140 21.07 -23.97 -12.61
CA ASP A 140 20.31 -25.00 -11.88
C ASP A 140 20.11 -24.65 -10.40
N ASP A 141 21.00 -23.83 -9.82
CA ASP A 141 20.92 -23.41 -8.41
C ASP A 141 19.88 -22.31 -8.19
N PHE A 142 19.46 -21.60 -9.25
CA PHE A 142 18.57 -20.44 -9.16
C PHE A 142 17.22 -20.68 -9.83
N SER A 143 17.19 -21.44 -10.93
CA SER A 143 15.97 -21.66 -11.73
C SER A 143 14.78 -22.17 -10.90
N PRO A 144 14.93 -23.07 -9.90
CA PRO A 144 13.80 -23.54 -9.08
C PRO A 144 13.13 -22.45 -8.23
N PHE A 145 13.82 -21.33 -7.98
CA PHE A 145 13.35 -20.24 -7.13
C PHE A 145 12.80 -19.05 -7.93
N LEU A 146 12.90 -19.08 -9.26
CA LEU A 146 12.49 -17.98 -10.13
C LEU A 146 11.26 -18.37 -10.94
N THR A 147 10.19 -17.59 -10.75
CA THR A 147 8.93 -17.76 -11.47
C THR A 147 8.56 -16.53 -12.26
N ASP A 148 7.74 -16.71 -13.29
CA ASP A 148 7.13 -15.62 -14.03
C ASP A 148 5.91 -15.04 -13.29
N ALA A 149 5.20 -14.12 -13.93
CA ALA A 149 4.02 -13.47 -13.36
C ALA A 149 2.84 -14.43 -13.10
N ASN A 150 2.84 -15.61 -13.72
CA ASN A 150 1.82 -16.65 -13.54
C ASN A 150 2.25 -17.69 -12.48
N GLY A 151 3.45 -17.56 -11.91
CA GLY A 151 4.01 -18.52 -10.96
C GLY A 151 4.65 -19.75 -11.63
N GLU A 152 4.86 -19.72 -12.95
CA GLU A 152 5.53 -20.80 -13.68
C GLU A 152 7.05 -20.61 -13.66
N MET A 153 7.82 -21.70 -13.63
CA MET A 153 9.29 -21.61 -13.68
C MET A 153 9.75 -20.89 -14.95
N LEU A 154 10.76 -20.03 -14.80
CA LEU A 154 11.32 -19.32 -15.95
C LEU A 154 11.92 -20.32 -16.96
N ASN A 155 11.60 -20.12 -18.23
CA ASN A 155 12.33 -20.80 -19.30
C ASN A 155 13.72 -20.19 -19.51
N GLU A 156 14.56 -20.85 -20.31
CA GLU A 156 15.95 -20.44 -20.54
C GLU A 156 16.09 -18.99 -21.03
N LYS A 157 15.17 -18.53 -21.89
CA LYS A 157 15.20 -17.16 -22.41
C LYS A 157 14.85 -16.15 -21.32
N GLN A 158 13.79 -16.41 -20.56
CA GLN A 158 13.37 -15.57 -19.44
C GLN A 158 14.43 -15.51 -18.35
N TYR A 159 15.09 -16.63 -18.06
CA TYR A 159 16.20 -16.68 -17.11
C TYR A 159 17.37 -15.79 -17.56
N LYS A 160 17.77 -15.87 -18.83
CA LYS A 160 18.83 -14.98 -19.39
C LYS A 160 18.46 -13.50 -19.29
N GLU A 161 17.20 -13.16 -19.54
CA GLU A 161 16.69 -11.80 -19.39
C GLU A 161 16.69 -11.36 -17.92
N TYR A 162 16.30 -12.24 -17.00
CA TYR A 162 16.35 -12.01 -15.55
C TYR A 162 17.77 -11.70 -15.09
N VAL A 163 18.74 -12.56 -15.42
CA VAL A 163 20.15 -12.37 -15.04
C VAL A 163 20.71 -11.06 -15.59
N LYS A 164 20.32 -10.67 -16.81
CA LYS A 164 20.70 -9.36 -17.38
C LYS A 164 20.11 -8.19 -16.58
N LYS A 165 18.90 -8.33 -16.02
CA LYS A 165 18.32 -7.30 -15.14
C LYS A 165 18.97 -7.30 -13.76
N VAL A 166 19.47 -8.43 -13.25
CA VAL A 166 20.26 -8.46 -12.02
C VAL A 166 21.53 -7.60 -12.17
N GLU A 167 22.19 -7.69 -13.34
CA GLU A 167 23.38 -6.89 -13.67
C GLU A 167 23.10 -5.38 -13.75
N ALA A 168 21.90 -5.00 -14.20
CA ALA A 168 21.52 -3.59 -14.38
C ALA A 168 21.17 -2.91 -13.03
N PRO A 169 21.48 -1.62 -12.85
CA PRO A 169 21.03 -0.86 -11.69
C PRO A 169 19.51 -0.64 -11.71
N SER A 170 18.92 -0.39 -10.54
CA SER A 170 17.47 -0.17 -10.41
C SER A 170 16.97 1.00 -11.27
N SER A 171 17.77 2.06 -11.41
CA SER A 171 17.51 3.23 -12.26
C SER A 171 17.38 2.92 -13.75
N GLN A 172 17.82 1.73 -14.20
CA GLN A 172 17.72 1.25 -15.58
C GLN A 172 16.75 0.06 -15.71
N GLY A 173 15.88 -0.16 -14.72
CA GLY A 173 14.93 -1.27 -14.71
C GLY A 173 15.55 -2.60 -14.26
N GLY A 174 16.65 -2.54 -13.52
CA GLY A 174 17.27 -3.69 -12.88
C GLY A 174 16.43 -4.30 -11.77
N VAL A 175 16.72 -5.56 -11.43
CA VAL A 175 16.00 -6.32 -10.41
C VAL A 175 16.47 -5.90 -9.01
N TRP A 176 15.51 -5.73 -8.09
CA TRP A 176 15.77 -5.49 -6.68
C TRP A 176 16.30 -6.77 -6.03
N GLY A 177 17.12 -6.61 -5.00
CA GLY A 177 17.75 -7.76 -4.35
C GLY A 177 16.81 -8.59 -3.49
N GLY A 178 16.71 -9.90 -3.74
CA GLY A 178 16.07 -10.88 -2.89
C GLY A 178 16.96 -12.10 -2.64
N ASP A 179 16.35 -13.22 -2.22
CA ASP A 179 17.06 -14.46 -1.87
C ASP A 179 17.94 -15.00 -3.00
N ALA A 180 17.46 -14.97 -4.25
CA ALA A 180 18.23 -15.43 -5.40
C ALA A 180 19.47 -14.56 -5.63
N GLU A 181 19.34 -13.24 -5.50
CA GLU A 181 20.44 -12.29 -5.67
C GLU A 181 21.45 -12.40 -4.52
N ILE A 182 20.99 -12.61 -3.28
CA ILE A 182 21.85 -12.85 -2.12
C ILE A 182 22.68 -14.13 -2.34
N ARG A 183 22.05 -15.21 -2.81
CA ARG A 183 22.76 -16.44 -3.20
C ARG A 183 23.77 -16.18 -4.31
N GLY A 184 23.41 -15.37 -5.32
CA GLY A 184 24.33 -14.92 -6.36
C GLY A 184 25.55 -14.18 -5.81
N CYS A 185 25.34 -13.35 -4.77
CA CYS A 185 26.40 -12.61 -4.09
C CYS A 185 27.31 -13.49 -3.21
N CYS A 186 26.95 -14.75 -2.94
CA CYS A 186 27.88 -15.68 -2.27
C CYS A 186 29.10 -16.02 -3.14
N SER A 187 29.08 -15.66 -4.43
CA SER A 187 30.21 -15.74 -5.37
C SER A 187 31.49 -15.01 -4.90
N PHE A 188 31.35 -14.03 -4.00
CA PHE A 188 32.49 -13.38 -3.35
C PHE A 188 33.20 -14.27 -2.32
N ASN A 189 32.78 -15.53 -2.16
CA ASN A 189 33.32 -16.51 -1.21
C ASN A 189 33.23 -16.03 0.25
N HIS A 190 32.16 -15.30 0.57
CA HIS A 190 31.81 -14.85 1.90
C HIS A 190 30.43 -15.38 2.26
N ARG A 191 30.29 -15.93 3.47
CA ARG A 191 29.00 -16.18 4.09
C ARG A 191 28.27 -14.85 4.28
N ILE A 192 27.00 -14.81 3.90
CA ILE A 192 26.14 -13.64 4.10
C ILE A 192 25.14 -13.96 5.20
N GLU A 193 25.02 -13.06 6.16
CA GLU A 193 24.14 -13.17 7.30
C GLU A 193 23.19 -11.98 7.33
N ILE A 194 21.90 -12.26 7.46
CA ILE A 194 20.85 -11.24 7.43
C ILE A 194 20.06 -11.32 8.71
N ILE A 195 20.13 -10.26 9.51
CA ILE A 195 19.28 -10.08 10.68
C ILE A 195 17.91 -9.60 10.19
N GLN A 196 16.89 -10.41 10.44
CA GLN A 196 15.50 -10.18 10.04
C GLN A 196 14.78 -9.22 11.00
N PRO A 197 13.59 -8.70 10.63
CA PRO A 197 12.79 -7.80 11.47
C PRO A 197 12.47 -8.33 12.87
N ASN A 198 12.42 -9.64 13.05
CA ASN A 198 12.18 -10.28 14.34
C ASN A 198 13.47 -10.60 15.12
N GLY A 199 14.63 -10.11 14.65
CA GLY A 199 15.95 -10.37 15.21
C GLY A 199 16.53 -11.75 14.87
N GLN A 200 15.80 -12.60 14.12
CA GLN A 200 16.33 -13.90 13.69
C GLN A 200 17.41 -13.74 12.63
N LEU A 201 18.33 -14.69 12.60
CA LEU A 201 19.43 -14.71 11.63
C LEU A 201 19.11 -15.69 10.51
N ILE A 202 19.15 -15.21 9.27
CA ILE A 202 19.18 -16.07 8.07
C ILE A 202 20.60 -16.07 7.52
N VAL A 203 21.09 -17.24 7.14
CA VAL A 203 22.47 -17.45 6.68
C VAL A 203 22.47 -18.01 5.27
N PHE A 204 23.29 -17.42 4.40
CA PHE A 204 23.52 -17.84 3.02
C PHE A 204 25.00 -18.23 2.85
N GLY A 205 25.24 -19.32 2.12
CA GLY A 205 26.58 -19.89 1.96
C GLY A 205 27.12 -20.49 3.25
N GLU A 206 26.33 -21.30 3.94
CA GLU A 206 26.72 -21.99 5.19
C GLU A 206 27.94 -22.90 5.02
N ASP A 207 28.14 -23.41 3.81
CA ASP A 207 29.28 -24.21 3.38
C ASP A 207 30.58 -23.39 3.23
N LEU A 208 30.46 -22.07 3.12
CA LEU A 208 31.60 -21.16 2.97
C LEU A 208 32.25 -20.89 4.33
N LYS A 209 33.51 -21.28 4.47
CA LYS A 209 34.33 -20.95 5.64
C LYS A 209 34.83 -19.50 5.55
N SER A 210 33.97 -18.54 5.89
CA SER A 210 34.36 -17.13 6.00
C SER A 210 34.79 -16.79 7.43
N LYS A 211 35.99 -16.23 7.59
CA LYS A 211 36.44 -15.66 8.88
C LYS A 211 35.68 -14.39 9.25
N ASN A 212 35.25 -13.64 8.23
CA ASN A 212 34.54 -12.37 8.37
C ASN A 212 33.25 -12.44 7.53
N PRO A 213 32.14 -12.93 8.08
CA PRO A 213 30.87 -12.97 7.35
C PRO A 213 30.39 -11.54 7.03
N ILE A 214 29.70 -11.39 5.90
CA ILE A 214 29.00 -10.16 5.55
C ILE A 214 27.73 -10.12 6.40
N VAL A 215 27.55 -9.08 7.21
CA VAL A 215 26.38 -8.97 8.09
C VAL A 215 25.53 -7.79 7.67
N LEU A 216 24.28 -8.07 7.32
CA LEU A 216 23.27 -7.10 6.90
C LEU A 216 22.09 -7.12 7.87
N THR A 217 21.29 -6.06 7.81
CA THR A 217 19.97 -6.03 8.46
C THR A 217 18.91 -5.80 7.40
N TYR A 218 17.79 -6.50 7.54
CA TYR A 218 16.65 -6.41 6.65
C TYR A 218 15.46 -5.81 7.39
N HIS A 219 14.87 -4.79 6.78
CA HIS A 219 13.81 -3.97 7.35
C HIS A 219 12.58 -4.04 6.44
N ARG A 220 11.39 -4.22 7.00
CA ARG A 220 10.13 -4.31 6.25
C ARG A 220 9.25 -3.08 6.44
N HIS A 221 9.32 -2.47 7.62
CA HIS A 221 8.43 -1.40 8.02
C HIS A 221 9.16 -0.11 8.39
N ALA A 222 10.49 -0.14 8.52
CA ALA A 222 11.27 1.04 8.90
C ALA A 222 11.36 2.11 7.78
N TYR A 223 11.13 1.76 6.51
CA TYR A 223 11.34 2.64 5.36
C TYR A 223 10.06 2.86 4.54
N ALA A 224 9.87 4.08 4.02
CA ALA A 224 8.67 4.47 3.28
C ALA A 224 8.46 3.68 1.97
N LEU A 225 9.54 3.17 1.36
CA LEU A 225 9.49 2.34 0.15
C LEU A 225 9.25 0.85 0.45
N GLY A 226 9.08 0.49 1.73
CA GLY A 226 8.89 -0.89 2.17
C GLY A 226 10.20 -1.56 2.53
N GLU A 227 10.48 -2.68 1.86
CA GLU A 227 11.60 -3.56 2.18
C GLU A 227 12.96 -2.91 1.88
N HIS A 228 13.91 -3.00 2.82
CA HIS A 228 15.20 -2.32 2.73
C HIS A 228 16.32 -3.10 3.41
N TYR A 229 17.53 -3.03 2.85
CA TYR A 229 18.72 -3.62 3.42
C TYR A 229 19.72 -2.54 3.87
N ASN A 230 20.20 -2.68 5.09
CA ASN A 230 21.30 -1.88 5.62
C ASN A 230 22.53 -2.73 5.88
N SER A 231 23.68 -2.06 5.87
CA SER A 231 24.95 -2.67 6.25
C SER A 231 25.15 -2.60 7.76
N THR A 232 26.25 -3.16 8.24
CA THR A 232 26.64 -3.08 9.65
C THR A 232 28.10 -2.65 9.78
N VAL A 233 28.49 -2.17 10.95
CA VAL A 233 29.89 -1.88 11.28
C VAL A 233 30.18 -2.34 12.70
N SER A 234 31.44 -2.59 13.03
CA SER A 234 31.82 -2.86 14.43
C SER A 234 31.43 -1.69 15.33
N SER A 235 30.88 -2.00 16.51
CA SER A 235 30.47 -1.03 17.51
C SER A 235 31.64 -0.30 18.16
#